data_AF-A0A0D6XPK3-F1
#
_entry.id   AF-A0A0D6XPK3-F1
#
_cell.length_a   1.000
_cell.length_b   1.000
_cell.length_c   1.000
_cell.angle_alpha   90.00
_cell.angle_beta   90.00
_cell.angle_gamma   90.00
#
_symmetry.space_group_name_H-M   'P 1'
#
loop_
_entity.id
_entity.type
_entity.pdbx_description
1 polymer ?
#
loop_
_entity_poly.entity_id
_entity_poly.type
_entity_poly.pdbx_seq_one_letter_code
_entity_poly.pdbx_strand_id
1 'polypeptide(L)'
;MKIIKKLSLYLASMIPYLASALLLFYTFTASQSNLQNQIDMIQKSLSMTVTQINFFTIIIVLLSNILVLVFTFFIIKLIIIIFDRNKVSKDEDLFFSLILGYTAASLAALLLNDLLNLPFATITYYTPFIDLITFTILYYFFSKSKKFTIIIFFTKVIIILTGFFL
;
A
#
# COMPACT_ATOMS: atom_id res chain seq x y z
N MET A 1 -21.25 -20.06 -8.22
CA MET A 1 -21.63 -18.65 -8.48
C MET A 1 -21.25 -17.67 -7.35
N LYS A 2 -21.53 -17.96 -6.06
CA LYS A 2 -21.18 -17.06 -4.94
C LYS A 2 -19.66 -16.83 -4.77
N ILE A 3 -18.84 -17.88 -4.94
CA ILE A 3 -17.37 -17.79 -4.81
C ILE A 3 -16.76 -16.90 -5.90
N ILE A 4 -17.19 -17.07 -7.16
CA ILE A 4 -16.71 -16.27 -8.29
C ILE A 4 -17.04 -14.80 -8.08
N LYS A 5 -18.26 -14.47 -7.63
CA LYS A 5 -18.67 -13.09 -7.31
C LYS A 5 -17.82 -12.47 -6.19
N LYS A 6 -17.46 -13.26 -5.18
CA LYS A 6 -16.60 -12.81 -4.08
C LYS A 6 -15.16 -12.57 -4.54
N LEU A 7 -14.62 -13.48 -5.35
CA LEU A 7 -13.29 -13.33 -5.95
C LEU A 7 -13.24 -12.10 -6.87
N SER A 8 -14.26 -11.88 -7.70
CA SER A 8 -14.33 -10.70 -8.56
C SER A 8 -14.40 -9.40 -7.75
N LEU A 9 -15.08 -9.40 -6.61
CA LEU A 9 -15.13 -8.23 -5.72
C LEU A 9 -13.74 -7.90 -5.16
N TYR A 10 -12.99 -8.91 -4.71
CA TYR A 10 -11.63 -8.70 -4.22
C TYR A 10 -10.71 -8.16 -5.33
N LEU A 11 -10.74 -8.76 -6.51
CA LEU A 11 -9.95 -8.29 -7.66
C LEU A 11 -10.33 -6.86 -8.05
N ALA A 12 -11.62 -6.55 -8.13
CA ALA A 12 -12.08 -5.19 -8.45
C ALA A 12 -11.64 -4.18 -7.38
N SER A 13 -11.66 -4.54 -6.10
CA SER A 13 -11.23 -3.67 -5.01
C SER A 13 -9.72 -3.38 -5.03
N MET A 14 -8.90 -4.25 -5.63
CA MET A 14 -7.47 -3.99 -5.79
C MET A 14 -7.17 -2.94 -6.86
N ILE A 15 -8.08 -2.69 -7.80
CA ILE A 15 -7.84 -1.76 -8.92
C ILE A 15 -7.52 -0.34 -8.42
N PRO A 16 -8.31 0.30 -7.53
CA PRO A 16 -7.98 1.63 -7.00
C PRO A 16 -6.62 1.67 -6.30
N TYR A 17 -6.29 0.63 -5.52
CA TYR A 17 -5.00 0.52 -4.84
C TYR A 17 -3.84 0.50 -5.84
N LEU A 18 -3.89 -0.41 -6.81
CA LEU A 18 -2.84 -0.57 -7.80
C LEU A 18 -2.69 0.65 -8.71
N ALA A 19 -3.82 1.27 -9.10
CA ALA A 19 -3.81 2.52 -9.86
C ALA A 19 -3.17 3.67 -9.07
N SER A 20 -3.53 3.83 -7.79
CA SER A 20 -2.96 4.86 -6.92
C SER A 20 -1.45 4.66 -6.69
N ALA A 21 -1.01 3.41 -6.58
CA ALA A 21 0.41 3.08 -6.43
C ALA A 21 1.21 3.40 -7.71
N LEU A 22 0.66 3.11 -8.89
CA LEU A 22 1.29 3.48 -10.17
C LEU A 22 1.40 4.99 -10.32
N LEU A 23 0.32 5.73 -10.03
CA LEU A 23 0.33 7.19 -10.09
C LEU A 23 1.35 7.79 -9.13
N LEU A 24 1.38 7.30 -7.88
CA LEU A 24 2.36 7.73 -6.89
C LEU A 24 3.79 7.47 -7.35
N PHE A 25 4.06 6.28 -7.90
CA PHE A 25 5.39 5.92 -8.38
C PHE A 25 5.87 6.84 -9.51
N TYR A 26 5.04 7.09 -10.53
CA TYR A 26 5.44 7.95 -11.65
C TYR A 26 5.64 9.40 -11.22
N THR A 27 4.77 9.92 -10.35
CA THR A 27 4.88 11.29 -9.82
C THR A 27 6.14 11.43 -8.96
N PHE A 28 6.41 10.44 -8.11
CA PHE A 28 7.64 10.39 -7.31
C PHE A 28 8.89 10.34 -8.19
N THR A 29 8.92 9.44 -9.18
CA THR A 29 10.06 9.26 -10.08
C THR A 29 10.35 10.53 -10.89
N ALA A 30 9.32 11.18 -11.42
CA ALA A 30 9.45 12.44 -12.15
C ALA A 30 10.05 13.57 -11.28
N SER A 31 9.79 13.55 -9.97
CA SER A 31 10.35 14.52 -9.01
C SER A 31 11.79 14.22 -8.58
N GLN A 32 12.33 13.02 -8.88
CA GLN A 32 13.62 12.53 -8.40
C GLN A 32 14.57 12.26 -9.58
N SER A 33 15.40 13.26 -9.91
CA SER A 33 16.34 13.20 -11.04
C SER A 33 17.29 11.99 -10.99
N ASN A 34 17.75 11.60 -9.79
CA ASN A 34 18.61 10.44 -9.60
C ASN A 34 17.92 9.12 -9.98
N LEU A 35 16.64 8.97 -9.62
CA LEU A 35 15.88 7.75 -9.90
C LEU A 35 15.58 7.64 -11.40
N GLN A 36 15.21 8.76 -12.02
CA GLN A 36 15.01 8.84 -13.48
C GLN A 36 16.29 8.47 -14.23
N ASN A 37 17.45 8.99 -13.80
CA ASN A 37 18.74 8.64 -14.39
C ASN A 37 19.05 7.13 -14.30
N GLN A 38 18.70 6.48 -13.19
CA GLN A 38 18.88 5.02 -13.04
C GLN A 38 17.98 4.24 -14.01
N ILE A 39 16.73 4.66 -14.19
CA ILE A 39 15.82 4.04 -15.16
C ILE A 39 16.35 4.22 -16.58
N ASP A 40 16.85 5.40 -16.93
CA ASP A 40 17.43 5.69 -18.24
C ASP A 40 18.71 4.87 -18.49
N MET A 41 19.52 4.65 -17.45
CA MET A 41 20.70 3.77 -17.52
C MET A 41 20.29 2.32 -17.79
N ILE A 42 19.31 1.79 -17.05
CA ILE A 42 18.78 0.43 -17.28
C ILE A 42 18.22 0.30 -18.70
N GLN A 43 17.44 1.30 -19.14
CA GLN A 43 16.88 1.34 -20.49
C GLN A 43 17.99 1.24 -21.55
N LYS A 44 19.05 2.05 -21.41
CA LYS A 44 20.20 2.04 -22.35
C LYS A 44 20.96 0.73 -22.30
N SER A 45 21.28 0.21 -21.10
CA SER A 45 22.01 -1.04 -20.93
C SER A 45 21.30 -2.24 -21.51
N LEU A 46 19.97 -2.28 -21.41
CA LEU A 46 19.14 -3.35 -21.99
C LEU A 46 18.69 -3.07 -23.42
N SER A 47 19.10 -1.92 -24.00
CA SER A 47 18.69 -1.48 -25.34
C SER A 47 17.18 -1.48 -25.54
N MET A 48 16.44 -1.11 -24.50
CA MET A 48 14.97 -1.08 -24.51
C MET A 48 14.44 0.23 -25.09
N THR A 49 13.32 0.14 -25.79
CA THR A 49 12.53 1.32 -26.16
C THR A 49 11.85 1.92 -24.93
N VAL A 50 11.45 3.20 -25.00
CA VAL A 50 10.72 3.89 -23.93
C VAL A 50 9.44 3.14 -23.54
N THR A 51 8.72 2.59 -24.52
CA THR A 51 7.51 1.81 -24.27
C THR A 51 7.80 0.51 -23.51
N GLN A 52 8.89 -0.18 -23.86
CA GLN A 52 9.28 -1.43 -23.19
C GLN A 52 9.68 -1.20 -21.74
N ILE A 53 10.51 -0.19 -21.45
CA ILE A 53 10.91 0.11 -20.07
C ILE A 53 9.72 0.56 -19.23
N ASN A 54 8.81 1.37 -19.78
CA ASN A 54 7.59 1.77 -19.08
C ASN A 54 6.69 0.58 -18.75
N PHE A 55 6.47 -0.32 -19.70
CA PHE A 55 5.69 -1.54 -19.47
C PHE A 55 6.33 -2.43 -18.39
N PHE A 56 7.65 -2.60 -18.44
CA PHE A 56 8.40 -3.37 -17.46
C PHE A 56 8.30 -2.76 -16.05
N THR A 57 8.46 -1.43 -15.95
CA THR A 57 8.30 -0.69 -14.69
C THR A 57 6.90 -0.84 -14.11
N ILE A 58 5.85 -0.75 -14.93
CA ILE A 58 4.46 -0.98 -14.48
C ILE A 58 4.34 -2.37 -13.85
N ILE A 59 4.84 -3.42 -14.51
CA ILE A 59 4.78 -4.78 -13.97
C ILE A 59 5.49 -4.88 -12.63
N ILE A 60 6.71 -4.34 -12.52
CA ILE A 60 7.49 -4.39 -11.27
C ILE A 60 6.76 -3.66 -10.15
N VAL A 61 6.26 -2.46 -10.40
CA VAL A 61 5.55 -1.66 -9.40
C VAL A 61 4.30 -2.39 -8.93
N LEU A 62 3.52 -2.96 -9.85
CA LEU A 62 2.33 -3.75 -9.52
C LEU A 62 2.67 -4.98 -8.67
N LEU A 63 3.66 -5.77 -9.09
CA LEU A 63 4.09 -6.97 -8.36
C LEU A 63 4.61 -6.61 -6.96
N SER A 64 5.42 -5.56 -6.85
CA SER A 64 5.97 -5.10 -5.58
C SER A 64 4.85 -4.68 -4.61
N ASN A 65 3.87 -3.92 -5.10
CA ASN A 65 2.73 -3.50 -4.28
C ASN A 65 1.82 -4.67 -3.89
N ILE A 66 1.64 -5.68 -4.74
CA ILE A 66 0.92 -6.91 -4.38
C ILE A 66 1.68 -7.66 -3.28
N LEU A 67 3.00 -7.79 -3.38
CA LEU A 67 3.81 -8.43 -2.36
C LEU A 67 3.70 -7.70 -1.02
N VAL A 68 3.86 -6.37 -0.99
CA VAL A 68 3.72 -5.56 0.24
C VAL A 68 2.34 -5.78 0.88
N LEU A 69 1.27 -5.78 0.09
CA LEU A 69 -0.09 -6.04 0.58
C LEU A 69 -0.20 -7.43 1.22
N VAL A 70 0.26 -8.48 0.53
CA VAL A 70 0.18 -9.87 1.00
C VAL A 70 1.01 -10.07 2.26
N PHE A 71 2.24 -9.57 2.29
CA PHE A 71 3.11 -9.67 3.47
C PHE A 71 2.51 -8.94 4.67
N THR A 72 2.01 -7.71 4.48
CA THR A 72 1.39 -6.95 5.58
C THR A 72 0.14 -7.64 6.10
N PHE A 73 -0.72 -8.12 5.20
CA PHE A 73 -1.92 -8.88 5.56
C PHE A 73 -1.56 -10.12 6.39
N PHE A 74 -0.55 -10.87 5.95
CA PHE A 74 -0.10 -12.07 6.63
C PHE A 74 0.45 -11.77 8.04
N ILE A 75 1.31 -10.75 8.18
CA ILE A 75 1.88 -10.35 9.48
C ILE A 75 0.77 -9.95 10.45
N ILE A 76 -0.16 -9.09 10.03
CA ILE A 76 -1.25 -8.63 10.90
C ILE A 76 -2.14 -9.81 11.28
N LYS A 77 -2.47 -10.68 10.32
CA LYS A 77 -3.28 -11.89 10.59
C LYS A 77 -2.60 -12.82 11.59
N LEU A 78 -1.30 -13.04 11.46
CA LEU A 78 -0.51 -13.86 12.39
C LEU A 78 -0.56 -13.28 13.80
N ILE A 79 -0.37 -11.96 13.95
CA ILE A 79 -0.48 -11.28 15.24
C ILE A 79 -1.89 -11.46 15.84
N ILE A 80 -2.94 -11.26 15.06
CA ILE A 80 -4.33 -11.45 15.52
C ILE A 80 -4.54 -12.88 16.06
N ILE A 81 -4.03 -13.90 15.37
CA ILE A 81 -4.14 -15.31 15.78
C ILE A 81 -3.44 -15.56 17.12
N ILE A 82 -2.28 -14.92 17.37
CA ILE A 82 -1.57 -15.03 18.65
C ILE A 82 -2.42 -14.47 19.80
N PHE A 83 -3.07 -13.32 19.60
CA PHE A 83 -3.83 -12.62 20.64
C PHE A 83 -5.29 -13.08 20.81
N ASP A 84 -5.82 -13.88 19.88
CA ASP A 84 -7.19 -14.43 19.98
C ASP A 84 -7.36 -15.74 19.20
N ARG A 85 -6.78 -16.83 19.73
CA ARG A 85 -6.76 -18.17 19.11
C ARG A 85 -8.14 -18.75 18.78
N ASN A 86 -9.21 -18.25 19.40
CA ASN A 86 -10.54 -18.86 19.35
C ASN A 86 -11.53 -18.12 18.43
N LYS A 87 -11.13 -17.02 17.78
CA LYS A 87 -12.02 -16.26 16.89
C LYS A 87 -11.59 -16.35 15.44
N VAL A 88 -12.60 -16.50 14.57
CA VAL A 88 -12.44 -16.38 13.13
C VAL A 88 -11.94 -14.97 12.83
N SER A 89 -10.72 -14.86 12.32
CA SER A 89 -10.17 -13.59 11.87
C SER A 89 -11.10 -13.01 10.80
N LYS A 90 -11.46 -11.73 10.96
CA LYS A 90 -12.30 -11.02 9.97
C LYS A 90 -11.43 -10.62 8.78
N ASP A 91 -11.03 -11.64 8.00
CA ASP A 91 -10.08 -11.52 6.90
C ASP A 91 -10.55 -10.53 5.84
N GLU A 92 -11.85 -10.49 5.56
CA GLU A 92 -12.42 -9.57 4.56
C GLU A 92 -12.28 -8.13 5.04
N ASP A 93 -12.66 -7.85 6.29
CA ASP A 93 -12.55 -6.53 6.90
C ASP A 93 -11.09 -6.07 6.93
N LEU A 94 -10.15 -6.97 7.26
CA LEU A 94 -8.72 -6.67 7.23
C LEU A 94 -8.23 -6.34 5.83
N PHE A 95 -8.61 -7.16 4.83
CA PHE A 95 -8.21 -6.99 3.44
C PHE A 95 -8.71 -5.67 2.87
N PHE A 96 -10.01 -5.37 3.02
CA PHE A 96 -10.59 -4.13 2.51
C PHE A 96 -10.02 -2.91 3.23
N SER A 97 -9.78 -3.00 4.54
CA SER A 97 -9.16 -1.89 5.29
C SER A 97 -7.74 -1.61 4.81
N LEU A 98 -6.94 -2.64 4.51
CA LEU A 98 -5.58 -2.45 4.00
C LEU A 98 -5.59 -1.81 2.61
N ILE A 99 -6.40 -2.32 1.69
CA ILE A 99 -6.51 -1.77 0.33
C ILE A 99 -6.91 -0.30 0.39
N LEU A 100 -7.97 0.02 1.14
CA LEU A 100 -8.49 1.37 1.22
C LEU A 100 -7.53 2.30 1.98
N GLY A 101 -6.86 1.82 3.03
CA GLY A 101 -5.83 2.57 3.75
C GLY A 101 -4.65 2.95 2.85
N TYR A 102 -4.11 1.99 2.10
CA TYR A 102 -3.03 2.25 1.14
C TYR A 102 -3.45 3.15 -0.02
N THR A 103 -4.67 2.96 -0.52
CA THR A 103 -5.22 3.84 -1.57
C THR A 103 -5.34 5.27 -1.04
N ALA A 104 -5.92 5.46 0.14
CA ALA A 104 -6.09 6.76 0.77
C ALA A 104 -4.74 7.44 1.05
N ALA A 105 -3.76 6.70 1.56
CA ALA A 105 -2.43 7.23 1.83
C ALA A 105 -1.69 7.63 0.54
N SER A 106 -1.80 6.83 -0.53
CA SER A 106 -1.19 7.13 -1.83
C SER A 106 -1.83 8.36 -2.47
N LEU A 107 -3.15 8.45 -2.45
CA LEU A 107 -3.87 9.62 -2.95
C LEU A 107 -3.59 10.86 -2.10
N ALA A 108 -3.53 10.74 -0.77
CA ALA A 108 -3.16 11.84 0.09
C ALA A 108 -1.73 12.33 -0.21
N ALA A 109 -0.78 11.42 -0.43
CA ALA A 109 0.58 11.78 -0.83
C ALA A 109 0.61 12.56 -2.15
N LEU A 110 -0.14 12.11 -3.16
CA LEU A 110 -0.28 12.84 -4.43
C LEU A 110 -0.90 14.24 -4.22
N LEU A 111 -2.00 14.33 -3.47
CA LEU A 111 -2.65 15.61 -3.17
C LEU A 111 -1.74 16.57 -2.40
N LEU A 112 -0.97 16.07 -1.43
CA LEU A 112 0.00 16.87 -0.68
C LEU A 112 1.15 17.37 -1.57
N ASN A 113 1.57 16.56 -2.56
CA ASN A 113 2.59 16.99 -3.52
C ASN A 113 2.02 18.04 -4.48
N ASP A 114 0.87 17.77 -5.10
CA ASP A 114 0.31 18.62 -6.16
C ASP A 114 -0.35 19.89 -5.65
N LEU A 115 -1.14 19.83 -4.56
CA LEU A 115 -1.90 20.98 -4.04
C LEU A 115 -1.09 21.85 -3.08
N LEU A 116 -0.24 21.23 -2.25
CA LEU A 116 0.53 21.93 -1.22
C LEU A 116 2.01 22.09 -1.59
N ASN A 117 2.43 21.61 -2.77
CA ASN A 117 3.82 21.65 -3.23
C ASN A 117 4.82 21.07 -2.21
N LEU A 118 4.40 20.09 -1.40
CA LEU A 118 5.28 19.46 -0.44
C LEU A 118 6.24 18.51 -1.17
N PRO A 119 7.55 18.55 -0.89
CA PRO A 119 8.50 17.66 -1.53
C PRO A 119 8.27 16.23 -1.06
N PHE A 120 8.46 15.25 -1.96
CA PHE A 120 8.29 13.82 -1.62
C PHE A 120 9.20 13.34 -0.49
N ALA A 121 10.36 14.00 -0.29
CA ALA A 121 11.22 13.76 0.87
C ALA A 121 10.43 13.94 2.17
N THR A 122 9.61 14.98 2.28
CA THR A 122 8.76 15.24 3.44
C THR A 122 7.55 14.30 3.47
N ILE A 123 6.88 14.11 2.33
CA ILE A 123 5.65 13.31 2.24
C ILE A 123 5.90 11.86 2.67
N THR A 124 7.05 11.28 2.32
CA THR A 124 7.43 9.91 2.70
C THR A 124 7.41 9.68 4.22
N TYR A 125 7.70 10.71 5.03
CA TYR A 125 7.61 10.60 6.50
C TYR A 125 6.17 10.58 7.01
N TYR A 126 5.23 11.24 6.33
CA TYR A 126 3.84 11.38 6.78
C TYR A 126 2.91 10.30 6.22
N THR A 127 3.16 9.79 5.01
CA THR A 127 2.33 8.76 4.36
C THR A 127 2.07 7.54 5.26
N PRO A 128 3.05 6.98 6.00
CA PRO A 128 2.81 5.84 6.89
C PRO A 128 1.83 6.16 8.03
N PHE A 129 1.83 7.40 8.54
CA PHE A 129 0.89 7.83 9.58
C PHE A 129 -0.52 8.03 9.03
N ILE A 130 -0.65 8.56 7.81
CA ILE A 130 -1.94 8.69 7.12
C ILE A 130 -2.54 7.30 6.91
N ASP A 131 -1.73 6.36 6.42
CA ASP A 131 -2.12 4.95 6.28
C ASP A 131 -2.52 4.35 7.64
N LEU A 132 -1.72 4.51 8.70
CA LEU A 132 -2.05 4.01 10.04
C LEU A 132 -3.43 4.48 10.52
N ILE A 133 -3.69 5.79 10.43
CA ILE A 133 -4.94 6.40 10.88
C ILE A 133 -6.12 5.88 10.04
N THR A 134 -6.01 5.98 8.71
CA THR A 134 -7.08 5.58 7.80
C THR A 134 -7.39 4.10 7.91
N PHE A 135 -6.37 3.24 7.88
CA PHE A 135 -6.49 1.79 8.07
C PHE A 135 -7.19 1.44 9.39
N THR A 136 -6.77 2.05 10.50
CA THR A 136 -7.33 1.75 11.83
C THR A 136 -8.79 2.15 11.92
N ILE A 137 -9.16 3.33 11.41
CA ILE A 137 -10.54 3.81 11.37
C ILE A 137 -11.41 2.88 10.52
N LEU A 138 -10.94 2.53 9.31
CA LEU A 138 -11.67 1.65 8.39
C LEU A 138 -11.86 0.25 8.98
N TYR A 139 -10.83 -0.30 9.61
CA TYR A 139 -10.94 -1.60 10.24
C TYR A 139 -11.93 -1.60 11.40
N TYR A 140 -11.91 -0.56 12.24
CA TYR A 140 -12.94 -0.43 13.29
C TYR A 140 -14.33 -0.30 12.68
N PHE A 141 -14.46 0.46 11.60
CA PHE A 141 -15.72 0.67 10.92
C PHE A 141 -16.33 -0.64 10.38
N PHE A 142 -15.52 -1.51 9.73
CA PHE A 142 -15.98 -2.79 9.21
C PHE A 142 -16.13 -3.86 10.31
N SER A 143 -15.11 -4.01 11.15
CA SER A 143 -15.06 -5.09 12.14
C SER A 143 -15.92 -4.84 13.38
N LYS A 144 -16.19 -3.57 13.72
CA LYS A 144 -16.79 -3.12 14.99
C LYS A 144 -16.09 -3.68 16.24
N SER A 145 -14.85 -4.16 16.13
CA SER A 145 -14.12 -4.79 17.24
C SER A 145 -13.05 -3.87 17.81
N LYS A 146 -13.33 -3.27 18.97
CA LYS A 146 -12.35 -2.41 19.67
C LYS A 146 -11.06 -3.15 20.00
N LYS A 147 -11.15 -4.38 20.55
CA LYS A 147 -9.99 -5.21 20.93
C LYS A 147 -9.05 -5.41 19.73
N PHE A 148 -9.58 -5.86 18.59
CA PHE A 148 -8.74 -6.11 17.41
C PHE A 148 -8.22 -4.83 16.79
N THR A 149 -9.01 -3.75 16.78
CA THR A 149 -8.58 -2.44 16.29
C THR A 149 -7.34 -1.94 17.05
N ILE A 150 -7.32 -2.09 18.37
CA ILE A 150 -6.17 -1.71 19.20
C ILE A 150 -4.95 -2.57 18.83
N ILE A 151 -5.13 -3.89 18.70
CA ILE A 151 -4.04 -4.81 18.34
C ILE A 151 -3.43 -4.42 16.99
N ILE A 152 -4.24 -4.24 15.94
CA ILE A 152 -3.72 -3.90 14.61
C ILE A 152 -3.07 -2.52 14.57
N PHE A 153 -3.54 -1.57 15.38
CA PHE A 153 -2.95 -0.24 15.48
C PHE A 153 -1.52 -0.36 16.00
N PHE A 154 -1.32 -1.06 17.12
CA PHE A 154 0.01 -1.28 17.67
C PHE A 154 0.90 -2.09 16.72
N THR A 155 0.36 -3.10 16.04
CA THR A 155 1.11 -3.85 15.01
C THR A 155 1.61 -2.93 13.90
N LYS A 156 0.75 -2.06 13.34
CA LYS A 156 1.17 -1.11 12.30
C LYS A 156 2.17 -0.07 12.84
N VAL A 157 2.00 0.42 14.07
CA VAL A 157 2.99 1.31 14.70
C VAL A 157 4.37 0.64 14.75
N ILE A 158 4.45 -0.63 15.17
CA ILE A 158 5.71 -1.38 15.19
C ILE A 158 6.29 -1.50 13.78
N ILE A 159 5.47 -1.88 12.79
CA ILE A 159 5.91 -1.99 11.37
C ILE A 159 6.48 -0.66 10.87
N ILE A 160 5.79 0.45 11.13
CA ILE A 160 6.20 1.80 10.73
C ILE A 160 7.53 2.17 11.40
N LEU A 161 7.65 1.95 12.72
CA LEU A 161 8.87 2.24 13.46
C LEU A 161 10.05 1.41 12.92
N THR A 162 9.87 0.12 12.66
CA THR A 162 10.94 -0.70 12.07
C THR A 162 11.39 -0.19 10.71
N GLY A 163 10.49 0.37 9.91
CA GLY A 163 10.82 0.99 8.63
C GLY A 163 11.57 2.31 8.72
N PHE A 164 11.59 2.98 9.89
CA PHE A 164 12.40 4.18 10.12
C PHE A 164 13.81 3.87 10.64
N PHE A 165 14.01 2.71 11.26
CA PHE A 165 15.30 2.30 11.84
C PHE A 165 16.16 1.44 10.90
N LEU A 166 15.59 0.96 9.79
CA LEU A 166 16.26 0.23 8.71
C LEU A 166 16.55 1.16 7.53
#